data_AF-A0A933G602-F1
#
_entry.id   AF-A0A933G602-F1
#
_cell.length_a   1.000
_cell.length_b   1.000
_cell.length_c   1.000
_cell.angle_alpha   90.00
_cell.angle_beta   90.00
_cell.angle_gamma   90.00
#
_symmetry.space_group_name_H-M   'P 1'
#
loop_
_entity.id
_entity.type
_entity.pdbx_description
1 polymer ?
#
loop_
_entity_poly.entity_id
_entity_poly.type
_entity_poly.pdbx_seq_one_letter_code
_entity_poly.pdbx_strand_id
1 'polypeptide(L)'
;MGTAGYISTVVLFLLGGVILGMVLAGKKEAVIFRGRRTAGRAGGNVLASQLIRQHFHPAEPESLEISERVFPIRVRPDLQRVLDRLTTGDNASGRFFAVHRPHQYESIGFTGLIIRDDRPAIIVPPKYEEVDVGEDEPVRCLQNGVWLLERIGTRYAVLCEPAQRFHQVSGVRFQIATTVDATSPAIVEAFFNELEQAVRRAHSYRGKILSLTESQPYSGLSSGIMVHRLRRVDREQVILPSATLALLDRNVIDFARRRAELTRFGQSIKKGLLLYGPPGTG
;
A
#
# COMPACT_ATOMS: atom_id res chain seq x y z
N MET A 1 -42.16 39.48 56.32
CA MET A 1 -40.82 39.42 56.95
C MET A 1 -39.85 38.81 55.94
N GLY A 2 -38.82 39.58 55.53
CA GLY A 2 -37.61 39.16 54.80
C GLY A 2 -37.76 38.85 53.30
N THR A 3 -37.69 39.84 52.38
CA THR A 3 -36.52 40.23 51.52
C THR A 3 -35.88 39.11 50.68
N ALA A 4 -35.49 39.21 49.42
CA ALA A 4 -35.76 40.04 48.23
C ALA A 4 -34.74 39.58 47.14
N GLY A 5 -35.14 39.52 45.87
CA GLY A 5 -34.25 39.55 44.67
C GLY A 5 -33.53 38.24 44.30
N TYR A 6 -33.18 37.93 43.04
CA TYR A 6 -33.39 38.49 41.71
C TYR A 6 -32.77 37.46 40.72
N ILE A 7 -33.30 37.34 39.49
CA ILE A 7 -32.63 36.80 38.26
C ILE A 7 -32.26 35.29 38.24
N SER A 8 -32.87 34.52 37.32
CA SER A 8 -32.26 34.21 36.02
C SER A 8 -33.05 33.15 35.25
N THR A 9 -33.32 33.48 34.01
CA THR A 9 -34.14 32.77 33.04
C THR A 9 -33.43 31.51 32.52
N VAL A 10 -34.12 30.37 32.65
CA VAL A 10 -34.15 29.21 31.75
C VAL A 10 -32.85 28.41 31.55
N VAL A 11 -32.83 27.26 32.21
CA VAL A 11 -32.06 26.08 31.84
C VAL A 11 -33.04 24.89 31.76
N LEU A 12 -32.76 23.99 30.80
CA LEU A 12 -33.12 22.57 30.74
C LEU A 12 -34.21 22.09 29.74
N PHE A 13 -33.71 21.73 28.54
CA PHE A 13 -33.75 20.39 27.90
C PHE A 13 -35.05 19.79 27.34
N LEU A 14 -34.83 19.14 26.18
CA LEU A 14 -35.49 17.95 25.60
C LEU A 14 -36.87 18.20 24.98
N LEU A 15 -37.16 17.87 23.72
CA LEU A 15 -36.86 16.63 22.99
C LEU A 15 -37.15 16.81 21.47
N GLY A 16 -36.40 16.10 20.63
CA GLY A 16 -36.79 15.68 19.27
C GLY A 16 -36.48 16.68 18.16
N GLY A 17 -35.59 16.45 17.19
CA GLY A 17 -35.16 15.19 16.59
C GLY A 17 -35.54 15.19 15.11
N VAL A 18 -34.70 15.78 14.25
CA VAL A 18 -34.63 15.42 12.81
C VAL A 18 -33.17 15.51 12.38
N ILE A 19 -32.59 14.33 12.19
CA ILE A 19 -31.28 14.10 11.60
C ILE A 19 -31.46 14.23 10.08
N LEU A 20 -30.88 15.26 9.47
CA LEU A 20 -30.57 15.26 8.04
C LEU A 20 -29.06 15.35 7.90
N GLY A 21 -28.43 14.18 7.80
CA GLY A 21 -26.99 14.02 7.61
C GLY A 21 -26.60 14.53 6.22
N MET A 22 -26.08 15.74 6.18
CA MET A 22 -25.38 16.28 5.02
C MET A 22 -24.03 15.57 4.92
N VAL A 23 -23.88 14.72 3.91
CA VAL A 23 -22.62 14.06 3.56
C VAL A 23 -21.62 15.14 3.12
N LEU A 24 -20.76 15.56 4.05
CA LEU A 24 -19.57 16.34 3.76
C LEU A 24 -18.58 15.44 3.02
N ALA A 25 -18.63 15.50 1.68
CA ALA A 25 -17.60 14.99 0.80
C ALA A 25 -16.30 15.75 1.08
N GLY A 26 -15.47 15.20 1.96
CA GLY A 26 -14.13 15.69 2.23
C GLY A 26 -13.23 15.48 1.01
N LYS A 27 -13.18 16.48 0.12
CA LYS A 27 -12.08 16.65 -0.84
C LYS A 27 -10.79 16.81 -0.04
N LYS A 28 -10.00 15.74 0.09
CA LYS A 28 -8.60 15.86 0.49
C LYS A 28 -7.82 16.34 -0.74
N GLU A 29 -7.65 17.65 -0.85
CA GLU A 29 -6.66 18.21 -1.77
C GLU A 29 -5.28 17.68 -1.38
N ALA A 30 -4.63 16.99 -2.31
CA ALA A 30 -3.22 16.71 -2.23
C ALA A 30 -2.48 18.05 -2.19
N VAL A 31 -1.81 18.33 -1.09
CA VAL A 31 -0.88 19.45 -0.97
C VAL A 31 0.33 19.14 -1.85
N ILE A 32 0.20 19.42 -3.15
CA ILE A 32 1.31 19.43 -4.10
C ILE A 32 2.04 20.76 -3.85
N PHE A 33 3.16 20.68 -3.15
CA PHE A 33 4.01 21.83 -2.89
C PHE A 33 4.50 22.45 -4.22
N ARG A 34 4.05 23.68 -4.51
CA ARG A 34 4.57 24.53 -5.59
C ARG A 34 6.01 24.89 -5.27
N GLY A 35 6.96 24.18 -5.89
CA GLY A 35 8.37 24.55 -5.88
C GLY A 35 8.57 25.98 -6.39
N ARG A 36 9.13 26.84 -5.54
CA ARG A 36 9.57 28.20 -5.88
C ARG A 36 10.63 28.09 -6.98
N ARG A 37 10.32 28.51 -8.21
CA ARG A 37 11.32 28.73 -9.26
C ARG A 37 12.16 29.95 -8.88
N THR A 38 13.34 29.72 -8.33
CA THR A 38 14.42 30.70 -8.38
C THR A 38 14.94 30.73 -9.81
N ALA A 39 14.55 31.76 -10.55
CA ALA A 39 15.13 32.06 -11.86
C ALA A 39 16.58 32.51 -11.65
N GLY A 40 17.55 31.76 -12.19
CA GLY A 40 18.95 32.16 -12.23
C GLY A 40 19.94 31.04 -12.52
N ARG A 41 20.44 31.00 -13.77
CA ARG A 41 21.59 30.26 -14.33
C ARG A 41 21.41 28.77 -14.70
N ALA A 42 21.60 28.50 -16.01
CA ALA A 42 21.86 27.23 -16.72
C ALA A 42 21.20 25.96 -16.15
N GLY A 43 20.14 25.50 -16.82
CA GLY A 43 19.24 24.41 -16.38
C GLY A 43 19.89 23.03 -16.28
N GLY A 44 20.65 22.79 -15.21
CA GLY A 44 20.99 21.46 -14.74
C GLY A 44 19.81 20.87 -13.95
N ASN A 45 19.42 19.63 -14.24
CA ASN A 45 18.45 18.91 -13.42
C ASN A 45 18.99 18.78 -11.98
N VAL A 46 18.12 19.00 -10.98
CA VAL A 46 18.51 18.78 -9.58
C VAL A 46 18.79 17.29 -9.37
N LEU A 47 20.00 16.98 -8.91
CA LEU A 47 20.46 15.61 -8.70
C LEU A 47 19.97 15.08 -7.34
N ALA A 48 19.54 13.81 -7.32
CA ALA A 48 19.17 13.14 -6.08
C ALA A 48 20.34 13.10 -5.08
N SER A 49 21.56 12.83 -5.58
CA SER A 49 22.78 12.77 -4.77
C SER A 49 23.08 14.08 -4.02
N GLN A 50 22.73 15.24 -4.59
CA GLN A 50 22.92 16.52 -3.93
C GLN A 50 21.98 16.68 -2.74
N LEU A 51 20.71 16.31 -2.88
CA LEU A 51 19.75 16.40 -1.77
C LEU A 51 20.06 15.40 -0.66
N ILE A 52 20.48 14.19 -1.02
CA ILE A 52 20.88 13.16 -0.07
C ILE A 52 22.10 13.63 0.72
N ARG A 53 23.15 14.14 0.06
CA ARG A 53 24.34 14.71 0.75
C ARG A 53 23.97 15.85 1.70
N GLN A 54 23.13 16.78 1.26
CA GLN A 54 22.68 17.88 2.11
C GLN A 54 21.91 17.39 3.34
N HIS A 55 21.10 16.35 3.20
CA HIS A 55 20.33 15.78 4.31
C HIS A 55 21.24 15.12 5.34
N PHE A 56 22.22 14.32 4.93
CA PHE A 56 23.06 13.59 5.88
C PHE A 56 24.24 14.40 6.46
N HIS A 57 24.50 15.61 5.95
CA HIS A 57 25.59 16.46 6.42
C HIS A 57 25.55 16.67 7.96
N PRO A 58 26.66 16.45 8.69
CA PRO A 58 28.04 16.34 8.20
C PRO A 58 28.51 14.93 7.84
N ALA A 59 27.66 13.90 7.97
CA ALA A 59 28.05 12.55 7.56
C ALA A 59 28.17 12.46 6.03
N GLU A 60 29.20 11.76 5.57
CA GLU A 60 29.36 11.46 4.15
C GLU A 60 28.42 10.30 3.76
N PRO A 61 27.79 10.33 2.58
CA PRO A 61 26.93 9.23 2.11
C PRO A 61 27.61 7.85 2.10
N GLU A 62 28.93 7.82 1.93
CA GLU A 62 29.75 6.62 1.91
C GLU A 62 29.83 5.94 3.30
N SER A 63 29.51 6.67 4.38
CA SER A 63 29.47 6.12 5.74
C SER A 63 28.05 5.75 6.22
N LEU A 64 27.06 5.72 5.31
CA LEU A 64 25.69 5.35 5.67
C LEU A 64 25.52 3.83 5.69
N GLU A 65 24.72 3.35 6.63
CA GLU A 65 24.25 1.96 6.64
C GLU A 65 22.93 1.85 5.88
N ILE A 66 22.83 0.88 4.97
CA ILE A 66 21.64 0.65 4.15
C ILE A 66 21.05 -0.72 4.52
N SER A 67 19.83 -0.72 5.02
CA SER A 67 19.05 -1.94 5.28
C SER A 67 17.98 -2.14 4.22
N GLU A 68 17.83 -3.37 3.72
CA GLU A 68 16.92 -3.70 2.62
C GLU A 68 15.91 -4.79 3.00
N ARG A 69 14.65 -4.64 2.55
CA ARG A 69 13.69 -5.75 2.47
C ARG A 69 12.88 -5.65 1.17
N VAL A 70 12.49 -6.81 0.64
CA VAL A 70 11.61 -6.92 -0.53
C VAL A 70 10.28 -7.56 -0.12
N PHE A 71 9.18 -6.95 -0.52
CA PHE A 71 7.82 -7.43 -0.27
C PHE A 71 7.15 -7.87 -1.57
N PRO A 72 6.26 -8.88 -1.55
CA PRO A 72 5.54 -9.33 -2.74
C PRO A 72 4.78 -8.20 -3.44
N ILE A 73 4.77 -8.18 -4.78
CA ILE A 73 4.13 -7.10 -5.56
C ILE A 73 2.62 -6.92 -5.20
N ARG A 74 1.96 -8.04 -4.88
CA ARG A 74 0.54 -8.09 -4.50
C ARG A 74 0.20 -7.34 -3.21
N VAL A 75 1.16 -7.00 -2.35
CA VAL A 75 0.86 -6.25 -1.11
C VAL A 75 1.05 -4.75 -1.26
N ARG A 76 1.44 -4.27 -2.46
CA ARG A 76 1.71 -2.86 -2.75
C ARG A 76 0.55 -1.91 -2.38
N PRO A 77 -0.74 -2.24 -2.64
CA PRO A 77 -1.85 -1.40 -2.19
C PRO A 77 -1.90 -1.20 -0.67
N ASP A 78 -1.54 -2.23 0.10
CA ASP A 78 -1.51 -2.15 1.56
C ASP A 78 -0.29 -1.37 2.08
N LEU A 79 0.86 -1.54 1.42
CA LEU A 79 2.09 -0.79 1.72
C LEU A 79 1.95 0.70 1.37
N GLN A 80 1.18 1.04 0.33
CA GLN A 80 0.92 2.44 -0.04
C GLN A 80 0.34 3.25 1.13
N ARG A 81 -0.51 2.64 1.97
CA ARG A 81 -1.09 3.31 3.13
C ARG A 81 -0.04 3.70 4.17
N VAL A 82 1.08 2.97 4.26
CA VAL A 82 2.22 3.35 5.10
C VAL A 82 2.94 4.55 4.49
N LEU A 83 3.18 4.51 3.17
CA LEU A 83 3.81 5.63 2.44
C LEU A 83 3.01 6.93 2.55
N ASP A 84 1.68 6.86 2.49
CA ASP A 84 0.80 8.03 2.61
C ASP A 84 0.90 8.69 4.01
N ARG A 85 1.24 7.94 5.06
CA ARG A 85 1.47 8.49 6.40
C ARG A 85 2.80 9.22 6.51
N LEU A 86 3.82 8.79 5.76
CA LEU A 86 5.11 9.48 5.71
C LEU A 86 4.98 10.88 5.12
N THR A 87 3.98 11.12 4.28
CA THR A 87 3.74 12.43 3.66
C THR A 87 2.69 13.28 4.39
N THR A 88 1.84 12.69 5.23
CA THR A 88 0.65 13.37 5.79
C THR A 88 0.65 13.50 7.34
N GLY A 89 1.59 12.88 8.06
CA GLY A 89 1.65 12.88 9.54
C GLY A 89 2.67 13.83 10.18
N ASP A 90 3.04 13.60 11.46
CA ASP A 90 4.07 14.37 12.21
C ASP A 90 5.46 14.36 11.55
N ASN A 91 5.68 13.45 10.60
CA ASN A 91 6.84 13.39 9.72
C ASN A 91 6.73 14.34 8.50
N ALA A 92 5.74 15.24 8.45
CA ALA A 92 5.52 16.20 7.38
C ALA A 92 6.66 17.22 7.18
N SER A 93 7.64 17.26 8.09
CA SER A 93 8.91 17.97 7.89
C SER A 93 9.84 17.28 6.90
N GLY A 94 9.56 16.02 6.54
CA GLY A 94 10.34 15.23 5.61
C GLY A 94 10.23 15.71 4.16
N ARG A 95 11.34 15.62 3.41
CA ARG A 95 11.34 15.93 1.97
C ARG A 95 11.07 14.67 1.16
N PHE A 96 10.11 14.75 0.24
CA PHE A 96 9.78 13.68 -0.69
C PHE A 96 10.12 14.06 -2.14
N PHE A 97 10.67 13.11 -2.91
CA PHE A 97 10.82 13.23 -4.35
C PHE A 97 10.92 11.86 -5.04
N ALA A 98 10.45 11.78 -6.28
CA ALA A 98 10.71 10.62 -7.13
C ALA A 98 12.01 10.80 -7.91
N VAL A 99 12.58 9.68 -8.33
CA VAL A 99 13.89 9.64 -8.99
C VAL A 99 13.81 8.86 -10.29
N HIS A 100 14.58 9.29 -11.28
CA HIS A 100 14.73 8.57 -12.53
C HIS A 100 16.20 8.51 -12.89
N ARG A 101 16.62 7.37 -13.42
CA ARG A 101 17.94 7.21 -14.02
C ARG A 101 17.78 6.56 -15.40
N PRO A 102 18.39 7.14 -16.46
CA PRO A 102 18.25 6.62 -17.82
C PRO A 102 18.80 5.21 -18.00
N HIS A 103 18.28 4.45 -18.97
CA HIS A 103 18.80 3.15 -19.41
C HIS A 103 18.92 2.08 -18.31
N GLN A 104 17.89 1.96 -17.48
CA GLN A 104 17.87 1.00 -16.39
C GLN A 104 17.20 -0.32 -16.79
N TYR A 105 17.97 -1.39 -16.68
CA TYR A 105 17.49 -2.78 -16.76
C TYR A 105 17.19 -3.38 -15.37
N GLU A 106 17.67 -2.72 -14.32
CA GLU A 106 17.50 -3.08 -12.91
C GLU A 106 17.13 -1.84 -12.09
N SER A 107 16.51 -2.06 -10.93
CA SER A 107 16.14 -0.99 -9.98
C SER A 107 17.36 -0.22 -9.46
N ILE A 108 17.20 1.06 -9.15
CA ILE A 108 18.31 2.00 -8.93
C ILE A 108 19.13 1.62 -7.70
N GLY A 109 18.41 1.33 -6.61
CA GLY A 109 18.98 1.17 -5.28
C GLY A 109 19.53 2.48 -4.71
N PHE A 110 19.66 2.54 -3.40
CA PHE A 110 20.07 3.74 -2.67
C PHE A 110 21.50 4.14 -3.04
N THR A 111 22.40 3.18 -3.17
CA THR A 111 23.78 3.40 -3.65
C THR A 111 23.79 4.06 -5.03
N GLY A 112 22.89 3.65 -5.93
CA GLY A 112 22.76 4.25 -7.26
C GLY A 112 22.21 5.67 -7.26
N LEU A 113 21.64 6.15 -6.14
CA LEU A 113 21.24 7.55 -5.95
C LEU A 113 22.38 8.42 -5.42
N ILE A 114 23.35 7.83 -4.72
CA ILE A 114 24.50 8.52 -4.12
C ILE A 114 25.63 8.69 -5.13
N ILE A 115 25.93 7.63 -5.89
CA ILE A 115 27.05 7.61 -6.84
C ILE A 115 26.84 8.70 -7.90
N ARG A 116 27.90 9.47 -8.13
CA ARG A 116 27.99 10.44 -9.22
C ARG A 116 28.78 9.81 -10.36
N ASP A 117 28.07 9.35 -11.37
CA ASP A 117 28.65 8.85 -12.62
C ASP A 117 28.21 9.74 -13.80
N ASP A 118 28.43 9.27 -15.03
CA ASP A 118 28.02 9.96 -16.25
C ASP A 118 26.49 10.03 -16.43
N ARG A 119 25.73 9.26 -15.65
CA ARG A 119 24.26 9.14 -15.72
C ARG A 119 23.65 9.17 -14.31
N PRO A 120 23.75 10.31 -13.60
CA PRO A 120 23.27 10.41 -12.23
C PRO A 120 21.75 10.31 -12.16
N ALA A 121 21.24 9.86 -11.01
CA ALA A 121 19.81 9.89 -10.73
C ALA A 121 19.32 11.34 -10.61
N ILE A 122 18.32 11.69 -11.43
CA ILE A 122 17.69 13.01 -11.45
C ILE A 122 16.34 12.97 -10.73
N ILE A 123 15.95 14.11 -10.17
CA ILE A 123 14.63 14.27 -9.56
C ILE A 123 13.59 14.45 -10.66
N VAL A 124 12.48 13.72 -10.52
CA VAL A 124 11.35 13.75 -11.45
C VAL A 124 10.03 13.83 -10.68
N PRO A 125 8.92 14.21 -11.34
CA PRO A 125 7.60 14.07 -10.76
C PRO A 125 7.28 12.60 -10.39
N PRO A 126 6.56 12.36 -9.28
CA PRO A 126 6.17 11.02 -8.88
C PRO A 126 5.21 10.40 -9.91
N LYS A 127 5.45 9.12 -10.22
CA LYS A 127 4.58 8.30 -11.06
C LYS A 127 3.77 7.36 -10.20
N TYR A 128 2.49 7.24 -10.53
CA TYR A 128 1.56 6.35 -9.85
C TYR A 128 1.01 5.34 -10.85
N GLU A 129 0.73 4.15 -10.36
CA GLU A 129 0.07 3.08 -11.08
C GLU A 129 -1.19 2.69 -10.31
N GLU A 130 -2.28 2.49 -11.03
CA GLU A 130 -3.56 2.09 -10.45
C GLU A 130 -3.64 0.57 -10.35
N VAL A 131 -4.02 0.08 -9.15
CA VAL A 131 -4.17 -1.34 -8.86
C VAL A 131 -5.62 -1.62 -8.53
N ASP A 132 -6.26 -2.50 -9.32
CA ASP A 132 -7.62 -2.96 -9.01
C ASP A 132 -7.57 -3.89 -7.80
N VAL A 133 -8.13 -3.41 -6.69
CA VAL A 133 -8.30 -4.21 -5.48
C VAL A 133 -9.71 -4.79 -5.40
N GLY A 134 -10.62 -4.49 -6.33
CA GLY A 134 -12.02 -4.91 -6.31
C GLY A 134 -12.94 -4.02 -5.48
N GLU A 135 -12.48 -2.84 -5.06
CA GLU A 135 -13.34 -1.77 -4.54
C GLU A 135 -13.91 -0.93 -5.69
N ASP A 136 -14.74 0.08 -5.39
CA ASP A 136 -15.29 1.00 -6.39
C ASP A 136 -14.19 1.82 -7.10
N GLU A 137 -13.18 2.24 -6.35
CA GLU A 137 -12.02 2.97 -6.87
C GLU A 137 -10.72 2.14 -6.76
N PRO A 138 -9.85 2.17 -7.77
CA PRO A 138 -8.56 1.50 -7.69
C PRO A 138 -7.62 2.21 -6.70
N VAL A 139 -6.66 1.47 -6.15
CA VAL A 139 -5.65 2.05 -5.26
C VAL A 139 -4.49 2.60 -6.09
N ARG A 140 -4.22 3.90 -5.94
CA ARG A 140 -3.07 4.59 -6.57
C ARG A 140 -1.79 4.26 -5.83
N CYS A 141 -0.95 3.42 -6.41
CA CYS A 141 0.34 3.02 -5.83
C CYS A 141 1.49 3.83 -6.44
N LEU A 142 2.38 4.35 -5.61
CA LEU A 142 3.60 5.03 -6.07
C LEU A 142 4.56 4.00 -6.71
N GLN A 143 5.11 4.34 -7.88
CA GLN A 143 6.12 3.49 -8.51
C GLN A 143 7.46 3.55 -7.78
N ASN A 144 7.99 4.76 -7.58
CA ASN A 144 9.19 4.97 -6.80
C ASN A 144 9.19 6.31 -6.06
N GLY A 145 10.00 6.39 -5.01
CA GLY A 145 10.09 7.58 -4.18
C GLY A 145 11.21 7.50 -3.16
N VAL A 146 11.74 8.66 -2.82
CA VAL A 146 12.71 8.87 -1.75
C VAL A 146 12.09 9.82 -0.74
N TRP A 147 12.12 9.44 0.53
CA TRP A 147 11.78 10.28 1.67
C TRP A 147 13.04 10.55 2.47
N LEU A 148 13.34 11.82 2.71
CA LEU A 148 14.38 12.28 3.60
C LEU A 148 13.72 12.70 4.91
N LEU A 149 13.99 11.97 5.98
CA LEU A 149 13.25 12.01 7.24
C LEU A 149 14.20 12.25 8.41
N GLU A 150 13.65 12.70 9.53
CA GLU A 150 14.36 12.85 10.78
C GLU A 150 13.48 12.37 11.93
N ARG A 151 14.06 11.63 12.87
CA ARG A 151 13.36 11.15 14.06
C ARG A 151 14.30 11.20 15.26
N ILE A 152 13.92 11.93 16.30
CA ILE A 152 14.68 12.07 17.55
C ILE A 152 16.12 12.54 17.26
N GLY A 153 16.28 13.52 16.36
CA GLY A 153 17.59 14.07 15.96
C GLY A 153 18.40 13.19 14.99
N THR A 154 17.94 11.99 14.68
CA THR A 154 18.61 11.07 13.75
C THR A 154 17.98 11.17 12.37
N ARG A 155 18.82 11.47 11.39
CA ARG A 155 18.42 11.60 9.99
C ARG A 155 18.49 10.26 9.30
N TYR A 156 17.46 9.95 8.55
CA TYR A 156 17.38 8.73 7.76
C TYR A 156 16.68 9.01 6.43
N ALA A 157 16.84 8.10 5.49
CA ALA A 157 16.15 8.14 4.22
C ALA A 157 15.49 6.80 3.92
N VAL A 158 14.32 6.85 3.29
CA VAL A 158 13.61 5.67 2.81
C VAL A 158 13.53 5.75 1.30
N LEU A 159 13.94 4.70 0.61
CA LEU A 159 13.69 4.48 -0.81
C LEU A 159 12.67 3.36 -0.97
N CYS A 160 11.60 3.65 -1.72
CA CYS A 160 10.67 2.65 -2.22
C CYS A 160 10.77 2.61 -3.74
N GLU A 161 10.90 1.42 -4.32
CA GLU A 161 10.89 1.21 -5.77
C GLU A 161 10.47 -0.23 -6.09
N PRO A 162 10.14 -0.58 -7.35
CA PRO A 162 9.93 -1.97 -7.73
C PRO A 162 11.22 -2.75 -7.50
N ALA A 163 11.14 -4.00 -7.06
CA ALA A 163 12.26 -4.93 -7.13
C ALA A 163 12.27 -5.52 -8.55
N GLN A 164 13.04 -4.92 -9.46
CA GLN A 164 13.06 -5.26 -10.88
C GLN A 164 14.43 -5.76 -11.29
N ARG A 165 14.44 -6.88 -12.01
CA ARG A 165 15.63 -7.41 -12.69
C ARG A 165 15.26 -7.89 -14.09
N PHE A 166 15.94 -7.41 -15.12
CA PHE A 166 15.69 -7.79 -16.52
C PHE A 166 14.20 -7.76 -16.90
N HIS A 167 13.54 -6.63 -16.63
CA HIS A 167 12.09 -6.42 -16.85
C HIS A 167 11.14 -7.33 -16.06
N GLN A 168 11.65 -8.20 -15.19
CA GLN A 168 10.84 -8.98 -14.26
C GLN A 168 10.74 -8.24 -12.93
N VAL A 169 9.51 -7.89 -12.54
CA VAL A 169 9.22 -7.30 -11.24
C VAL A 169 8.90 -8.41 -10.25
N SER A 170 9.76 -8.62 -9.27
CA SER A 170 9.60 -9.64 -8.24
C SER A 170 8.88 -9.13 -6.99
N GLY A 171 8.77 -7.80 -6.83
CA GLY A 171 8.17 -7.21 -5.64
C GLY A 171 8.33 -5.70 -5.57
N VAL A 172 8.21 -5.20 -4.34
CA VAL A 172 8.50 -3.81 -3.97
C VAL A 172 9.67 -3.83 -2.99
N ARG A 173 10.75 -3.14 -3.35
CA ARG A 173 11.95 -3.01 -2.53
C ARG A 173 11.84 -1.75 -1.67
N PHE A 174 12.14 -1.93 -0.39
CA PHE A 174 12.36 -0.84 0.56
C PHE A 174 13.81 -0.86 1.03
N GLN A 175 14.47 0.28 0.92
CA GLN A 175 15.80 0.51 1.49
C GLN A 175 15.74 1.68 2.46
N ILE A 176 16.34 1.50 3.64
CA ILE A 176 16.46 2.54 4.66
C ILE A 176 17.94 2.84 4.81
N ALA A 177 18.33 4.09 4.57
CA ALA A 177 19.68 4.57 4.80
C ALA A 177 19.73 5.41 6.07
N THR A 178 20.67 5.12 6.95
CA THR A 178 20.84 5.84 8.22
C THR A 178 22.31 6.19 8.46
N THR A 179 22.55 7.13 9.36
CA THR A 179 23.88 7.30 9.97
C THR A 179 24.23 6.10 10.86
N VAL A 180 25.50 5.95 11.19
CA VAL A 180 25.95 4.96 12.18
C VAL A 180 25.88 5.59 13.56
N ASP A 181 24.75 5.42 14.23
CA ASP A 181 24.49 5.92 15.58
C ASP A 181 23.64 4.93 16.39
N ALA A 182 23.61 5.10 17.72
CA ALA A 182 22.94 4.17 18.62
C ALA A 182 21.42 4.05 18.40
N THR A 183 20.78 5.05 17.77
CA THR A 183 19.33 5.06 17.56
C THR A 183 18.90 4.51 16.20
N SER A 184 19.83 4.45 15.24
CA SER A 184 19.57 3.99 13.87
C SER A 184 18.99 2.58 13.76
N PRO A 185 19.50 1.56 14.48
CA PRO A 185 18.90 0.22 14.44
C PRO A 185 17.41 0.22 14.86
N ALA A 186 17.06 1.00 15.89
CA ALA A 186 15.67 1.10 16.36
C ALA A 186 14.76 1.80 15.34
N ILE A 187 15.27 2.78 14.58
CA ILE A 187 14.53 3.44 13.50
C ILE A 187 14.25 2.46 12.36
N VAL A 188 15.27 1.73 11.92
CA VAL A 188 15.18 0.71 10.87
C VAL A 188 14.19 -0.38 11.26
N GLU A 189 14.32 -0.93 12.47
CA GLU A 189 13.43 -1.97 12.98
C GLU A 189 11.99 -1.47 13.08
N ALA A 190 11.77 -0.28 13.66
CA ALA A 190 10.44 0.29 13.79
C ALA A 190 9.75 0.47 12.43
N PHE A 191 10.48 0.95 11.42
CA PHE A 191 9.94 1.16 10.08
C PHE A 191 9.58 -0.15 9.39
N PHE A 192 10.48 -1.15 9.43
CA PHE A 192 10.18 -2.44 8.83
C PHE A 192 9.08 -3.20 9.57
N ASN A 193 8.98 -3.04 10.89
CA ASN A 193 7.86 -3.57 11.68
C ASN A 193 6.53 -2.93 11.26
N GLU A 194 6.50 -1.64 10.94
CA GLU A 194 5.29 -0.98 10.41
C GLU A 194 4.89 -1.54 9.04
N LEU A 195 5.84 -1.70 8.11
CA LEU A 195 5.57 -2.31 6.81
C LEU A 195 5.06 -3.75 6.96
N GLU A 196 5.70 -4.55 7.80
CA GLU A 196 5.29 -5.93 8.04
C GLU A 196 3.89 -6.00 8.67
N GLN A 197 3.60 -5.11 9.61
CA GLN A 197 2.28 -4.98 10.20
C GLN A 197 1.20 -4.60 9.17
N ALA A 198 1.52 -3.71 8.23
CA ALA A 198 0.61 -3.37 7.14
C ALA A 198 0.32 -4.58 6.24
N VAL A 199 1.35 -5.38 5.94
CA VAL A 199 1.21 -6.63 5.17
C VAL A 199 0.40 -7.68 5.93
N ARG A 200 0.66 -7.88 7.23
CA ARG A 200 -0.09 -8.83 8.07
C ARG A 200 -1.56 -8.47 8.19
N ARG A 201 -1.88 -7.16 8.20
CA ARG A 201 -3.25 -6.62 8.23
C ARG A 201 -3.81 -6.34 6.84
N ALA A 202 -3.17 -6.84 5.78
CA ALA A 202 -3.59 -6.58 4.41
C ALA A 202 -5.03 -7.04 4.19
N HIS A 203 -5.88 -6.09 3.79
CA HIS A 203 -7.31 -6.33 3.59
C HIS A 203 -7.72 -6.12 2.14
N SER A 204 -6.84 -5.57 1.28
CA SER A 204 -7.16 -5.17 -0.09
C SER A 204 -7.84 -6.27 -0.91
N TYR A 205 -7.45 -7.54 -0.70
CA TYR A 205 -8.02 -8.69 -1.41
C TYR A 205 -8.79 -9.66 -0.52
N ARG A 206 -8.98 -9.36 0.76
CA ARG A 206 -9.60 -10.29 1.72
C ARG A 206 -11.08 -10.46 1.40
N GLY A 207 -11.53 -11.72 1.31
CA GLY A 207 -12.92 -12.05 0.99
C GLY A 207 -13.28 -11.88 -0.49
N LYS A 208 -12.32 -11.57 -1.35
CA LYS A 208 -12.54 -11.37 -2.79
C LYS A 208 -12.20 -12.62 -3.58
N ILE A 209 -12.86 -12.77 -4.73
CA ILE A 209 -12.59 -13.86 -5.66
C ILE A 209 -11.52 -13.38 -6.63
N LEU A 210 -10.40 -14.09 -6.65
CA LEU A 210 -9.21 -13.71 -7.39
C LEU A 210 -8.89 -14.75 -8.46
N SER A 211 -8.50 -14.30 -9.65
CA SER A 211 -7.76 -15.12 -10.59
C SER A 211 -6.31 -14.67 -10.62
N LEU A 212 -5.40 -15.63 -10.53
CA LEU A 212 -3.98 -15.41 -10.77
C LEU A 212 -3.77 -15.62 -12.27
N THR A 213 -3.34 -14.56 -12.97
CA THR A 213 -3.12 -14.61 -14.41
C THR A 213 -1.77 -13.99 -14.74
N GLU A 214 -1.08 -14.59 -15.71
CA GLU A 214 0.14 -14.03 -16.28
C GLU A 214 -0.17 -12.96 -17.35
N SER A 215 -1.40 -12.93 -17.87
CA SER A 215 -1.81 -11.97 -18.90
C SER A 215 -2.15 -10.61 -18.30
N GLN A 216 -1.67 -9.54 -18.92
CA GLN A 216 -2.09 -8.19 -18.57
C GLN A 216 -3.57 -7.98 -18.93
N PRO A 217 -4.40 -7.46 -18.01
CA PRO A 217 -5.80 -7.20 -18.31
C PRO A 217 -5.93 -6.04 -19.32
N TYR A 218 -6.88 -6.12 -20.24
CA TYR A 218 -7.17 -5.06 -21.23
C TYR A 218 -7.55 -3.72 -20.59
N SER A 219 -7.88 -3.70 -19.29
CA SER A 219 -8.17 -2.48 -18.52
C SER A 219 -6.98 -1.52 -18.40
N GLY A 220 -5.75 -1.95 -18.68
CA GLY A 220 -4.54 -1.13 -18.49
C GLY A 220 -4.11 -0.97 -17.02
N LEU A 221 -4.81 -1.61 -16.08
CA LEU A 221 -4.46 -1.67 -14.65
C LEU A 221 -3.34 -2.69 -14.39
N SER A 222 -2.64 -2.52 -13.27
CA SER A 222 -1.49 -3.35 -12.89
C SER A 222 -1.80 -4.85 -12.91
N SER A 223 -0.86 -5.64 -13.44
CA SER A 223 -1.03 -7.06 -13.77
C SER A 223 -0.69 -8.02 -12.62
N GLY A 224 -1.24 -9.24 -12.68
CA GLY A 224 -0.88 -10.39 -11.84
C GLY A 224 -2.01 -10.94 -10.97
N ILE A 225 -2.98 -10.10 -10.61
CA ILE A 225 -4.20 -10.49 -9.88
C ILE A 225 -5.40 -9.83 -10.54
N MET A 226 -6.34 -10.64 -11.02
CA MET A 226 -7.64 -10.15 -11.49
C MET A 226 -8.68 -10.34 -10.39
N VAL A 227 -9.37 -9.26 -10.02
CA VAL A 227 -10.42 -9.29 -9.01
C VAL A 227 -11.79 -9.41 -9.68
N HIS A 228 -12.53 -10.47 -9.34
CA HIS A 228 -13.84 -10.72 -9.90
C HIS A 228 -14.94 -10.13 -9.01
N ARG A 229 -15.74 -9.24 -9.60
CA ARG A 229 -16.97 -8.71 -8.99
C ARG A 229 -18.13 -9.64 -9.36
N LEU A 230 -18.16 -10.81 -8.73
CA LEU A 230 -19.24 -11.76 -8.94
C LEU A 230 -20.50 -11.31 -8.20
N ARG A 231 -21.64 -11.39 -8.88
CA ARG A 231 -22.94 -11.21 -8.23
C ARG A 231 -23.05 -12.22 -7.09
N ARG A 232 -23.45 -11.77 -5.90
CA ARG A 232 -23.81 -12.67 -4.82
C ARG A 232 -24.98 -13.54 -5.27
N VAL A 233 -24.77 -14.85 -5.25
CA VAL A 233 -25.79 -15.86 -5.54
C VAL A 233 -26.18 -16.50 -4.22
N ASP A 234 -27.40 -16.26 -3.76
CA ASP A 234 -27.93 -16.91 -2.57
C ASP A 234 -28.38 -18.35 -2.89
N ARG A 235 -28.47 -19.19 -1.87
CA ARG A 235 -28.69 -20.64 -2.04
C ARG A 235 -30.00 -20.96 -2.77
N GLU A 236 -31.01 -20.12 -2.57
CA GLU A 236 -32.35 -20.24 -3.15
C GLU A 236 -32.36 -19.89 -4.64
N GLN A 237 -31.33 -19.16 -5.11
CA GLN A 237 -31.18 -18.79 -6.52
C GLN A 237 -30.51 -19.91 -7.34
N VAL A 238 -29.93 -20.92 -6.68
CA VAL A 238 -29.33 -22.08 -7.35
C VAL A 238 -30.42 -23.13 -7.58
N ILE A 239 -30.96 -23.14 -8.79
CA ILE A 239 -32.04 -24.05 -9.19
C ILE A 239 -31.45 -25.34 -9.76
N LEU A 240 -31.11 -26.27 -8.86
CA LEU A 240 -30.66 -27.62 -9.20
C LEU A 240 -31.54 -28.67 -8.50
N PRO A 241 -31.58 -29.92 -8.99
CA PRO A 241 -32.25 -30.99 -8.27
C PRO A 241 -31.69 -31.13 -6.85
N SER A 242 -32.58 -31.36 -5.87
CA SER A 242 -32.21 -31.45 -4.45
C SER A 242 -31.13 -32.51 -4.18
N ALA A 243 -31.16 -33.62 -4.91
CA ALA A 243 -30.15 -34.67 -4.83
C ALA A 243 -28.75 -34.18 -5.26
N THR A 244 -28.67 -33.37 -6.32
CA THR A 244 -27.41 -32.77 -6.80
C THR A 244 -26.85 -31.80 -5.77
N LEU A 245 -27.71 -30.97 -5.18
CA LEU A 245 -27.30 -30.00 -4.15
C LEU A 245 -26.79 -30.71 -2.90
N ALA A 246 -27.47 -31.76 -2.44
CA ALA A 246 -27.00 -32.59 -1.33
C ALA A 246 -25.64 -33.25 -1.61
N LEU A 247 -25.40 -33.69 -2.86
CA LEU A 247 -24.10 -34.20 -3.27
C LEU A 247 -23.02 -33.12 -3.24
N LEU A 248 -23.31 -31.91 -3.70
CA LEU A 248 -22.36 -30.79 -3.63
C LEU A 248 -22.03 -30.41 -2.19
N ASP A 249 -23.04 -30.25 -1.33
CA ASP A 249 -22.86 -29.90 0.08
C ASP A 249 -21.97 -30.93 0.80
N ARG A 250 -22.28 -32.21 0.64
CA ARG A 250 -21.49 -33.30 1.24
C ARG A 250 -20.04 -33.33 0.73
N ASN A 251 -19.85 -33.12 -0.57
CA ASN A 251 -18.55 -33.33 -1.19
C ASN A 251 -17.65 -32.10 -1.17
N VAL A 252 -18.20 -30.90 -1.01
CA VAL A 252 -17.46 -29.62 -0.99
C VAL A 252 -17.46 -29.01 0.39
N ILE A 253 -18.65 -28.67 0.91
CA ILE A 253 -18.80 -27.89 2.15
C ILE A 253 -18.44 -28.74 3.36
N ASP A 254 -19.06 -29.91 3.51
CA ASP A 254 -18.79 -30.80 4.63
C ASP A 254 -17.37 -31.36 4.58
N PHE A 255 -16.87 -31.67 3.38
CA PHE A 255 -15.48 -32.06 3.17
C PHE A 255 -14.50 -30.98 3.64
N ALA A 256 -14.76 -29.71 3.31
CA ALA A 256 -13.95 -28.60 3.76
C ALA A 256 -13.98 -28.44 5.29
N ARG A 257 -15.16 -28.58 5.92
CA ARG A 257 -15.32 -28.51 7.39
C ARG A 257 -14.55 -29.62 8.12
N ARG A 258 -14.51 -30.84 7.56
CA ARG A 258 -13.85 -32.01 8.17
C ARG A 258 -12.35 -32.13 7.85
N ARG A 259 -11.73 -31.16 7.16
CA ARG A 259 -10.31 -31.25 6.75
C ARG A 259 -9.36 -31.54 7.92
N ALA A 260 -9.56 -30.88 9.07
CA ALA A 260 -8.69 -31.08 10.23
C ALA A 260 -8.75 -32.53 10.76
N GLU A 261 -9.94 -33.12 10.80
CA GLU A 261 -10.14 -34.52 11.20
C GLU A 261 -9.50 -35.48 10.18
N LEU A 262 -9.72 -35.24 8.89
CA LEU A 262 -9.11 -36.03 7.80
C LEU A 262 -7.58 -36.01 7.88
N THR A 263 -6.98 -34.84 8.11
CA THR A 263 -5.53 -34.71 8.31
C THR A 263 -5.06 -35.53 9.50
N ARG A 264 -5.78 -35.48 10.63
CA ARG A 264 -5.43 -36.26 11.83
C ARG A 264 -5.44 -37.78 11.58
N PHE A 265 -6.32 -38.25 10.70
CA PHE A 265 -6.41 -39.66 10.31
C PHE A 265 -5.49 -40.04 9.12
N GLY A 266 -4.60 -39.14 8.68
CA GLY A 266 -3.69 -39.40 7.56
C GLY A 266 -4.39 -39.51 6.20
N GLN A 267 -5.62 -39.01 6.08
CA GLN A 267 -6.41 -39.09 4.85
C GLN A 267 -6.12 -37.93 3.90
N SER A 268 -6.39 -38.13 2.60
CA SER A 268 -6.22 -37.08 1.59
C SER A 268 -7.16 -35.90 1.84
N ILE A 269 -6.59 -34.69 1.85
CA ILE A 269 -7.32 -33.41 1.87
C ILE A 269 -7.63 -32.86 0.48
N LYS A 270 -7.28 -33.60 -0.58
CA LYS A 270 -7.54 -33.25 -1.98
C LYS A 270 -8.74 -34.03 -2.50
N LYS A 271 -9.62 -33.34 -3.22
CA LYS A 271 -10.81 -33.93 -3.82
C LYS A 271 -11.10 -33.28 -5.17
N GLY A 272 -11.25 -34.09 -6.20
CA GLY A 272 -11.70 -33.66 -7.52
C GLY A 272 -13.22 -33.69 -7.62
N LEU A 273 -13.79 -32.77 -8.40
CA LEU A 273 -15.21 -32.72 -8.73
C LEU A 273 -15.33 -32.61 -10.25
N LEU A 274 -16.19 -33.42 -10.83
CA LEU A 274 -16.55 -33.35 -12.25
C LEU A 274 -18.02 -32.92 -12.33
N LEU A 275 -18.25 -31.70 -12.82
CA LEU A 275 -19.57 -31.21 -13.16
C LEU A 275 -19.75 -31.41 -14.67
N TYR A 276 -20.82 -32.10 -15.07
CA TYR A 276 -21.11 -32.38 -16.47
C TYR A 276 -22.59 -32.15 -16.75
N GLY A 277 -22.90 -31.70 -17.96
CA GLY A 277 -24.25 -31.39 -18.41
C GLY A 277 -24.23 -30.60 -19.73
N PRO A 278 -25.40 -30.38 -20.34
CA PRO A 278 -25.55 -29.43 -21.44
C PRO A 278 -25.06 -28.02 -21.06
N PRO A 279 -24.73 -27.16 -22.05
CA PRO A 279 -24.37 -25.77 -21.76
C PRO A 279 -25.54 -25.02 -21.10
N GLY A 280 -25.25 -24.19 -20.08
CA GLY A 280 -26.24 -23.35 -19.40
C GLY A 280 -27.02 -24.04 -18.26
N THR A 281 -26.55 -25.18 -17.75
CA THR A 281 -27.22 -25.90 -16.65
C THR A 281 -26.67 -25.59 -15.24
N GLY A 282 -25.95 -24.46 -15.09
CA GLY A 282 -25.34 -24.03 -13.84
C GLY A 282 -25.06 -22.55 -13.85
#